data_AF-A0A7C6MDT2-F1
#
_entry.id   AF-A0A7C6MDT2-F1
#
_cell.length_a   1.000
_cell.length_b   1.000
_cell.length_c   1.000
_cell.angle_alpha   90.00
_cell.angle_beta   90.00
_cell.angle_gamma   90.00
#
_symmetry.space_group_name_H-M   'P 1'
#
loop_
_entity.id
_entity.type
_entity.pdbx_description
1 polymer ?
#
loop_
_entity_poly.entity_id
_entity_poly.type
_entity_poly.pdbx_seq_one_letter_code
_entity_poly.pdbx_strand_id
1 'polypeptide(L)'
;MSTIHNPILKGFHPDPSILRVDDDYYIATSTFEWFPGVRIHHSRDLVNWELLPSALDSIDLVGNPDSGGVWAPCLTWSNGLFYLIYTNVRSLDGIFKDTPNYLVTAKKITGPWSKPVYLNSSGFDPSLFHDTDGRKWLLNMMWDYRAPIGKNPFGGTFLQEYDAQKKELVGPVKNIFLGTERGCTEAPHLYKKDGFYYLMTAEGGTSYEHCVTIARSSTIDGHYETMPGNPLIDTRDNPKHPLQKTGHGSLVEVSDGSCYVAHLAGRPLTERGSCPLGRETCMTKVEWHIPDGDVAPWLRVVGDGKTASLEVEGPALPEVPVEPIPARDEFDDRTMPLNLSSLRRAFNPSWANLRERPSFLRLYGGESPSSKFNQSLIARRVTDFSMRAETCVDFTPETSQEMAGLIWYYNTTLFHWLYISHDEKLG
;
A
#
# COMPACT_ATOMS: atom_id res chain seq x y z
N MET A 1 23.27 -7.51 16.08
CA MET A 1 21.96 -6.97 15.66
C MET A 1 21.92 -7.05 14.16
N SER A 2 20.79 -7.46 13.59
CA SER A 2 20.63 -7.59 12.14
C SER A 2 20.63 -6.20 11.49
N THR A 3 20.79 -6.14 10.17
CA THR A 3 20.70 -4.90 9.39
C THR A 3 19.51 -4.98 8.44
N ILE A 4 18.63 -3.99 8.50
CA ILE A 4 17.55 -3.81 7.53
C ILE A 4 18.10 -3.02 6.35
N HIS A 5 17.98 -3.58 5.14
CA HIS A 5 18.36 -2.90 3.90
C HIS A 5 17.12 -2.40 3.16
N ASN A 6 16.97 -1.09 3.06
CA ASN A 6 15.86 -0.46 2.35
C ASN A 6 16.07 -0.42 0.83
N PRO A 7 14.99 -0.55 0.04
CA PRO A 7 13.62 -0.85 0.46
C PRO A 7 13.43 -2.31 0.89
N ILE A 8 12.70 -2.55 1.98
CA ILE A 8 12.37 -3.90 2.47
C ILE A 8 11.37 -4.63 1.56
N LEU A 9 10.49 -3.90 0.87
CA LEU A 9 9.64 -4.43 -0.20
C LEU A 9 9.91 -3.63 -1.48
N LYS A 10 10.74 -4.20 -2.36
CA LYS A 10 11.15 -3.57 -3.62
C LYS A 10 10.03 -3.56 -4.66
N GLY A 11 10.09 -2.62 -5.60
CA GLY A 11 9.06 -2.44 -6.62
C GLY A 11 7.75 -1.90 -6.05
N PHE A 12 6.67 -2.00 -6.83
CA PHE A 12 5.36 -1.43 -6.53
C PHE A 12 4.71 -1.97 -5.23
N HIS A 13 5.08 -1.38 -4.09
CA HIS A 13 4.62 -1.70 -2.73
C HIS A 13 4.43 -0.40 -1.93
N PRO A 14 3.42 0.42 -2.26
CA PRO A 14 3.19 1.69 -1.60
C PRO A 14 2.33 1.57 -0.35
N ASP A 15 2.23 2.68 0.36
CA ASP A 15 1.25 2.91 1.43
C ASP A 15 1.28 1.77 2.48
N PRO A 16 2.45 1.49 3.09
CA PRO A 16 2.59 0.35 3.99
C PRO A 16 1.81 0.57 5.29
N SER A 17 0.92 -0.36 5.61
CA SER A 17 0.28 -0.48 6.92
C SER A 17 0.89 -1.66 7.66
N ILE A 18 1.79 -1.36 8.60
CA ILE A 18 2.46 -2.35 9.44
C ILE A 18 1.62 -2.73 10.65
N LEU A 19 1.65 -4.01 11.01
CA LEU A 19 0.94 -4.57 12.14
C LEU A 19 1.83 -5.61 12.83
N ARG A 20 1.85 -5.60 14.16
CA ARG A 20 2.36 -6.70 14.98
C ARG A 20 1.20 -7.48 15.59
N VAL A 21 1.26 -8.81 15.52
CA VAL A 21 0.43 -9.74 16.30
C VAL A 21 1.38 -10.71 16.99
N ASP A 22 1.51 -10.58 18.31
CA ASP A 22 2.48 -11.34 19.09
C ASP A 22 3.91 -11.17 18.51
N ASP A 23 4.55 -12.25 18.05
CA ASP A 23 5.89 -12.25 17.45
C ASP A 23 5.88 -12.20 15.91
N ASP A 24 4.73 -11.97 15.31
CA ASP A 24 4.52 -11.93 13.86
C ASP A 24 4.23 -10.50 13.39
N TYR A 25 4.94 -10.09 12.33
CA TYR A 25 4.82 -8.77 11.73
C TYR A 25 4.24 -8.87 10.33
N TYR A 26 3.31 -7.99 10.00
CA TYR A 26 2.65 -7.95 8.70
C TYR A 26 2.72 -6.56 8.10
N ILE A 27 2.87 -6.47 6.78
CA ILE A 27 2.70 -5.21 6.04
C ILE A 27 1.66 -5.42 4.95
N ALA A 28 0.60 -4.62 4.97
CA ALA A 28 -0.34 -4.49 3.86
C ALA A 28 0.06 -3.30 2.97
N THR A 29 0.07 -3.48 1.65
CA THR A 29 0.36 -2.41 0.67
C THR A 29 -0.75 -2.28 -0.36
N SER A 30 -0.95 -1.05 -0.86
CA SER A 30 -1.92 -0.74 -1.91
C SER A 30 -1.62 -1.47 -3.23
N THR A 31 -2.66 -1.74 -4.02
CA THR A 31 -2.55 -2.51 -5.29
C THR A 31 -3.24 -1.84 -6.47
N PHE A 32 -3.98 -0.76 -6.24
CA PHE A 32 -4.70 -0.02 -7.25
C PHE A 32 -5.60 -0.91 -8.13
N GLU A 33 -5.43 -0.86 -9.46
CA GLU A 33 -6.17 -1.66 -10.44
C GLU A 33 -5.70 -3.11 -10.57
N TRP A 34 -4.62 -3.50 -9.87
CA TRP A 34 -4.08 -4.85 -9.91
C TRP A 34 -4.85 -5.78 -8.98
N PHE A 35 -5.22 -6.94 -9.52
CA PHE A 35 -5.90 -8.02 -8.83
C PHE A 35 -4.93 -9.20 -8.58
N PRO A 36 -5.05 -9.95 -7.46
CA PRO A 36 -5.92 -9.71 -6.31
C PRO A 36 -5.52 -8.45 -5.51
N GLY A 37 -6.49 -7.89 -4.80
CA GLY A 37 -6.33 -6.62 -4.09
C GLY A 37 -5.66 -6.78 -2.71
N VAL A 38 -4.86 -5.78 -2.33
CA VAL A 38 -4.00 -5.74 -1.14
C VAL A 38 -2.96 -6.87 -1.11
N ARG A 39 -1.68 -6.49 -1.14
CA ARG A 39 -0.57 -7.44 -0.90
C ARG A 39 -0.25 -7.46 0.58
N ILE A 40 -0.07 -8.65 1.14
CA ILE A 40 0.34 -8.83 2.52
C ILE A 40 1.70 -9.52 2.53
N HIS A 41 2.65 -8.94 3.27
CA HIS A 41 3.93 -9.56 3.56
C HIS A 41 4.02 -9.89 5.05
N HIS A 42 4.73 -10.95 5.39
CA HIS A 42 4.94 -11.42 6.75
C HIS A 42 6.43 -11.51 7.10
N SER A 43 6.77 -11.18 8.33
CA SER A 43 8.13 -11.27 8.86
C SER A 43 8.10 -11.64 10.34
N ARG A 44 9.20 -12.21 10.83
CA ARG A 44 9.48 -12.42 12.26
C ARG A 44 10.68 -11.60 12.76
N ASP A 45 11.40 -10.92 11.87
CA ASP A 45 12.65 -10.21 12.18
C ASP A 45 12.73 -8.79 11.59
N LEU A 46 11.70 -8.36 10.84
CA LEU A 46 11.61 -7.11 10.07
C LEU A 46 12.62 -6.96 8.91
N VAL A 47 13.48 -7.96 8.71
CA VAL A 47 14.52 -7.99 7.68
C VAL A 47 14.04 -8.81 6.49
N ASN A 48 13.55 -10.01 6.75
CA ASN A 48 13.13 -10.98 5.76
C ASN A 48 11.60 -11.01 5.67
N TRP A 49 11.06 -10.86 4.46
CA TRP A 49 9.63 -10.70 4.22
C TRP A 49 9.09 -11.74 3.23
N GLU A 50 8.17 -12.59 3.68
CA GLU A 50 7.46 -13.57 2.87
C GLU A 50 6.18 -12.96 2.29
N LEU A 51 5.92 -13.16 0.99
CA LEU A 51 4.66 -12.78 0.37
C LEU A 51 3.56 -13.79 0.72
N LEU A 52 2.48 -13.32 1.34
CA LEU A 52 1.30 -14.12 1.64
C LEU A 52 0.22 -13.99 0.55
N PRO A 53 -0.79 -14.90 0.53
CA PRO A 53 -2.00 -14.69 -0.27
C PRO A 53 -2.63 -13.32 -0.02
N SER A 54 -3.03 -12.65 -1.09
CA SER A 54 -3.73 -11.36 -1.03
C SER A 54 -5.06 -11.47 -0.30
N ALA A 55 -5.48 -10.36 0.33
CA ALA A 55 -6.69 -10.34 1.14
C ALA A 55 -7.98 -10.23 0.33
N LEU A 56 -7.95 -9.54 -0.82
CA LEU A 56 -9.14 -9.24 -1.61
C LEU A 56 -9.13 -10.03 -2.93
N ASP A 57 -9.62 -11.27 -2.86
CA ASP A 57 -9.74 -12.21 -3.98
C ASP A 57 -11.09 -12.16 -4.71
N SER A 58 -11.94 -11.19 -4.35
CA SER A 58 -13.32 -11.08 -4.85
C SER A 58 -13.78 -9.63 -5.06
N ILE A 59 -12.84 -8.67 -5.02
CA ILE A 59 -13.13 -7.25 -5.28
C ILE A 59 -13.40 -7.01 -6.77
N ASP A 60 -14.44 -6.23 -7.07
CA ASP A 60 -14.74 -5.77 -8.43
C ASP A 60 -14.03 -4.46 -8.75
N LEU A 61 -13.03 -4.55 -9.63
CA LEU A 61 -12.24 -3.42 -10.13
C LEU A 61 -12.47 -3.19 -11.64
N VAL A 62 -13.37 -3.93 -12.29
CA VAL A 62 -13.60 -3.82 -13.74
C VAL A 62 -14.08 -2.42 -14.08
N GLY A 63 -13.48 -1.80 -15.10
CA GLY A 63 -13.79 -0.44 -15.52
C GLY A 63 -13.14 0.66 -14.69
N ASN A 64 -12.48 0.35 -13.57
CA ASN A 64 -11.79 1.38 -12.78
C ASN A 64 -10.72 2.12 -13.60
N PRO A 65 -10.47 3.42 -13.34
CA PRO A 65 -9.40 4.17 -14.00
C PRO A 65 -8.04 3.56 -13.68
N ASP A 66 -7.03 3.91 -14.47
CA ASP A 66 -5.64 3.58 -14.13
C ASP A 66 -5.27 4.31 -12.84
N SER A 67 -4.53 3.63 -11.96
CA SER A 67 -4.28 4.07 -10.58
C SER A 67 -5.54 4.27 -9.72
N GLY A 68 -6.72 3.82 -10.17
CA GLY A 68 -7.92 3.70 -9.36
C GLY A 68 -7.89 2.46 -8.48
N GLY A 69 -9.05 1.99 -8.02
CA GLY A 69 -9.12 0.74 -7.25
C GLY A 69 -8.54 0.86 -5.85
N VAL A 70 -7.72 -0.12 -5.46
CA VAL A 70 -7.28 -0.31 -4.06
C VAL A 70 -6.18 0.67 -3.67
N TRP A 71 -6.58 1.82 -3.13
CA TRP A 71 -5.68 2.78 -2.48
C TRP A 71 -5.27 2.30 -1.07
N ALA A 72 -4.55 3.14 -0.33
CA ALA A 72 -3.92 2.81 0.96
C ALA A 72 -4.82 1.94 1.86
N PRO A 73 -4.38 0.71 2.20
CA PRO A 73 -5.08 -0.15 3.13
C PRO A 73 -4.67 0.17 4.57
N CYS A 74 -5.52 -0.22 5.52
CA CYS A 74 -5.17 -0.26 6.94
C CYS A 74 -5.41 -1.67 7.49
N LEU A 75 -4.35 -2.33 7.94
CA LEU A 75 -4.38 -3.65 8.55
C LEU A 75 -4.20 -3.54 10.06
N THR A 76 -5.16 -4.03 10.82
CA THR A 76 -5.17 -3.97 12.29
C THR A 76 -5.63 -5.29 12.91
N TRP A 77 -5.34 -5.48 14.19
CA TRP A 77 -5.74 -6.66 14.95
C TRP A 77 -6.38 -6.27 16.27
N SER A 78 -7.52 -6.89 16.59
CA SER A 78 -8.16 -6.73 17.89
C SER A 78 -9.07 -7.91 18.20
N ASN A 79 -8.99 -8.41 19.42
CA ASN A 79 -9.89 -9.45 19.94
C ASN A 79 -9.96 -10.71 19.07
N GLY A 80 -8.81 -11.20 18.58
CA GLY A 80 -8.73 -12.44 17.82
C GLY A 80 -9.12 -12.31 16.33
N LEU A 81 -9.23 -11.09 15.81
CA LEU A 81 -9.60 -10.81 14.42
C LEU A 81 -8.66 -9.79 13.78
N PHE A 82 -8.25 -10.09 12.56
CA PHE A 82 -7.67 -9.13 11.63
C PHE A 82 -8.80 -8.29 11.07
N TYR A 83 -8.59 -6.98 11.01
CA TYR A 83 -9.42 -6.01 10.34
C TYR A 83 -8.60 -5.42 9.21
N LEU A 84 -9.11 -5.49 8.00
CA LEU A 84 -8.53 -4.82 6.85
C LEU A 84 -9.54 -3.81 6.33
N ILE A 85 -9.12 -2.57 6.24
CA ILE A 85 -9.86 -1.51 5.59
C ILE A 85 -9.18 -1.19 4.26
N TYR A 86 -9.99 -0.89 3.26
CA TYR A 86 -9.50 -0.50 1.95
C TYR A 86 -10.46 0.47 1.28
N THR A 87 -9.95 1.20 0.30
CA THR A 87 -10.74 2.08 -0.58
C THR A 87 -10.86 1.44 -1.95
N ASN A 88 -12.00 1.52 -2.63
CA ASN A 88 -12.10 1.20 -4.07
C ASN A 88 -12.36 2.48 -4.86
N VAL A 89 -11.30 3.20 -5.25
CA VAL A 89 -11.40 4.48 -5.94
C VAL A 89 -11.97 4.30 -7.34
N ARG A 90 -13.15 4.88 -7.57
CA ARG A 90 -13.90 4.75 -8.83
C ARG A 90 -13.62 5.89 -9.81
N SER A 91 -13.27 7.08 -9.32
CA SER A 91 -12.95 8.23 -10.17
C SER A 91 -11.73 9.00 -9.65
N LEU A 92 -10.92 9.49 -10.58
CA LEU A 92 -9.75 10.33 -10.32
C LEU A 92 -9.82 11.66 -11.08
N ASP A 93 -10.84 11.84 -11.90
CA ASP A 93 -10.95 12.95 -12.85
C ASP A 93 -11.66 14.16 -12.25
N GLY A 94 -11.20 15.35 -12.66
CA GLY A 94 -11.82 16.61 -12.28
C GLY A 94 -11.61 16.97 -10.80
N ILE A 95 -12.63 17.56 -10.20
CA ILE A 95 -12.59 18.12 -8.84
C ILE A 95 -13.12 17.16 -7.76
N PHE A 96 -13.63 15.99 -8.17
CA PHE A 96 -14.19 14.99 -7.26
C PHE A 96 -13.27 13.78 -7.11
N LYS A 97 -13.48 13.01 -6.04
CA LYS A 97 -12.88 11.70 -5.83
C LYS A 97 -13.91 10.75 -5.22
N ASP A 98 -14.43 9.84 -6.05
CA ASP A 98 -15.39 8.83 -5.59
C ASP A 98 -14.63 7.66 -4.94
N THR A 99 -14.65 7.63 -3.61
CA THR A 99 -13.73 6.82 -2.79
C THR A 99 -14.47 5.98 -1.74
N PRO A 100 -15.30 5.01 -2.15
CA PRO A 100 -15.99 4.14 -1.20
C PRO A 100 -14.99 3.30 -0.40
N ASN A 101 -15.11 3.38 0.93
CA ASN A 101 -14.31 2.69 1.92
C ASN A 101 -15.05 1.46 2.47
N TYR A 102 -14.31 0.37 2.65
CA TYR A 102 -14.86 -0.92 3.08
C TYR A 102 -13.99 -1.58 4.14
N LEU A 103 -14.61 -2.41 4.97
CA LEU A 103 -13.96 -3.23 5.98
C LEU A 103 -14.24 -4.71 5.75
N VAL A 104 -13.20 -5.54 5.83
CA VAL A 104 -13.27 -7.00 5.88
C VAL A 104 -12.52 -7.51 7.11
N THR A 105 -12.91 -8.70 7.59
CA THR A 105 -12.30 -9.32 8.77
C THR A 105 -11.93 -10.78 8.52
N ALA A 106 -10.90 -11.27 9.22
CA ALA A 106 -10.51 -12.67 9.20
C ALA A 106 -9.91 -13.11 10.53
N LYS A 107 -10.05 -14.40 10.88
CA LYS A 107 -9.38 -14.99 12.05
C LYS A 107 -7.91 -15.34 11.78
N LYS A 108 -7.55 -15.52 10.51
CA LYS A 108 -6.19 -15.79 10.03
C LYS A 108 -5.87 -14.75 8.96
N ILE A 109 -4.62 -14.33 8.90
CA ILE A 109 -4.17 -13.35 7.90
C ILE A 109 -4.36 -13.85 6.46
N THR A 110 -4.32 -15.18 6.26
CA THR A 110 -4.55 -15.86 4.98
C THR A 110 -6.03 -16.10 4.67
N GLY A 111 -6.94 -15.55 5.47
CA GLY A 111 -8.38 -15.69 5.29
C GLY A 111 -8.99 -16.99 5.84
N PRO A 112 -10.23 -17.32 5.42
CA PRO A 112 -11.06 -16.55 4.51
C PRO A 112 -11.45 -15.19 5.10
N TRP A 113 -11.45 -14.15 4.26
CA TRP A 113 -11.90 -12.81 4.62
C TRP A 113 -13.43 -12.71 4.50
N SER A 114 -14.05 -11.92 5.37
CA SER A 114 -15.50 -11.71 5.37
C SER A 114 -15.97 -10.97 4.12
N LYS A 115 -17.28 -10.98 3.86
CA LYS A 115 -17.89 -10.01 2.93
C LYS A 115 -17.59 -8.57 3.39
N PRO A 116 -17.41 -7.64 2.45
CA PRO A 116 -17.10 -6.25 2.79
C PRO A 116 -18.29 -5.55 3.45
N VAL A 117 -17.99 -4.79 4.49
CA VAL A 117 -18.89 -3.84 5.14
C VAL A 117 -18.58 -2.46 4.57
N TYR A 118 -19.57 -1.78 4.00
CA TYR A 118 -19.41 -0.39 3.58
C TYR A 118 -19.28 0.52 4.80
N LEU A 119 -18.33 1.45 4.76
CA LEU A 119 -18.09 2.41 5.84
C LEU A 119 -18.62 3.80 5.46
N ASN A 120 -17.95 4.46 4.51
CA ASN A 120 -18.31 5.79 4.02
C ASN A 120 -17.65 6.05 2.65
N SER A 121 -17.81 7.26 2.11
CA SER A 121 -17.17 7.73 0.87
C SER A 121 -16.73 9.21 0.96
N SER A 122 -16.41 9.70 2.16
CA SER A 122 -16.09 11.13 2.36
C SER A 122 -14.67 11.51 1.92
N GLY A 123 -13.80 10.52 1.73
CA GLY A 123 -12.44 10.63 1.25
C GLY A 123 -11.72 9.30 1.45
N PHE A 124 -10.44 9.25 1.14
CA PHE A 124 -9.63 8.02 1.11
C PHE A 124 -8.73 7.89 2.34
N ASP A 125 -7.78 6.96 2.30
CA ASP A 125 -6.89 6.58 3.41
C ASP A 125 -7.64 6.23 4.71
N PRO A 126 -8.62 5.31 4.66
CA PRO A 126 -9.35 4.91 5.84
C PRO A 126 -8.49 4.04 6.77
N SER A 127 -8.62 4.28 8.07
CA SER A 127 -7.80 3.67 9.12
C SER A 127 -8.62 3.38 10.37
N LEU A 128 -8.44 2.21 11.00
CA LEU A 128 -9.26 1.75 12.13
C LEU A 128 -8.41 1.75 13.37
N PHE A 129 -8.77 2.60 14.32
CA PHE A 129 -8.17 2.60 15.63
C PHE A 129 -8.99 1.73 16.59
N HIS A 130 -8.30 0.94 17.40
CA HIS A 130 -8.88 0.14 18.47
C HIS A 130 -8.51 0.76 19.81
N ASP A 131 -9.47 1.38 20.48
CA ASP A 131 -9.19 2.05 21.75
C ASP A 131 -9.19 1.05 22.91
N THR A 132 -8.54 1.43 24.01
CA THR A 132 -8.39 0.61 25.21
C THR A 132 -9.69 0.43 25.98
N ASP A 133 -10.71 1.26 25.71
CA ASP A 133 -12.06 1.13 26.28
C ASP A 133 -12.95 0.15 25.48
N GLY A 134 -12.41 -0.46 24.42
CA GLY A 134 -13.10 -1.43 23.56
C GLY A 134 -13.82 -0.81 22.36
N ARG A 135 -13.91 0.52 22.28
CA ARG A 135 -14.49 1.22 21.14
C ARG A 135 -13.56 1.18 19.94
N LYS A 136 -14.13 1.37 18.75
CA LYS A 136 -13.39 1.37 17.49
C LYS A 136 -13.71 2.64 16.74
N TRP A 137 -12.71 3.23 16.11
CA TRP A 137 -12.83 4.53 15.49
C TRP A 137 -12.24 4.50 14.09
N LEU A 138 -13.04 4.91 13.11
CA LEU A 138 -12.59 5.13 11.76
C LEU A 138 -11.99 6.53 11.64
N LEU A 139 -10.82 6.61 11.04
CA LEU A 139 -10.23 7.83 10.52
C LEU A 139 -10.21 7.76 9.00
N ASN A 140 -10.39 8.90 8.34
CA ASN A 140 -10.04 9.07 6.93
C ASN A 140 -9.80 10.55 6.63
N MET A 141 -9.07 10.85 5.55
CA MET A 141 -9.03 12.23 5.05
C MET A 141 -10.40 12.58 4.45
N MET A 142 -10.80 13.85 4.48
CA MET A 142 -11.98 14.32 3.75
C MET A 142 -11.58 15.07 2.49
N TRP A 143 -12.22 14.74 1.37
CA TRP A 143 -12.04 15.46 0.11
C TRP A 143 -13.01 16.63 0.00
N ASP A 144 -12.50 17.86 -0.13
CA ASP A 144 -13.32 19.06 -0.35
C ASP A 144 -13.26 19.50 -1.82
N TYR A 145 -14.26 19.09 -2.60
CA TYR A 145 -14.40 19.45 -4.02
C TYR A 145 -14.62 20.96 -4.25
N ARG A 146 -14.97 21.73 -3.19
CA ARG A 146 -15.22 23.17 -3.29
C ARG A 146 -13.92 23.97 -3.22
N ALA A 147 -12.80 23.34 -2.86
CA ALA A 147 -11.50 23.98 -2.89
C ALA A 147 -11.26 24.58 -4.29
N PRO A 148 -10.87 25.86 -4.40
CA PRO A 148 -10.60 26.45 -5.71
C PRO A 148 -9.53 25.65 -6.46
N ILE A 149 -9.62 25.62 -7.79
CA ILE A 149 -8.64 24.93 -8.64
C ILE A 149 -7.22 25.40 -8.28
N GLY A 150 -6.32 24.45 -8.02
CA GLY A 150 -4.94 24.73 -7.59
C GLY A 150 -4.78 25.07 -6.09
N LYS A 151 -5.84 24.98 -5.29
CA LYS A 151 -5.77 25.02 -3.82
C LYS A 151 -5.88 23.62 -3.23
N ASN A 152 -5.48 23.48 -1.96
CA ASN A 152 -5.47 22.21 -1.24
C ASN A 152 -6.92 21.67 -1.06
N PRO A 153 -7.30 20.55 -1.71
CA PRO A 153 -8.61 19.92 -1.54
C PRO A 153 -8.69 19.00 -0.31
N PHE A 154 -7.62 18.85 0.46
CA PHE A 154 -7.57 17.97 1.63
C PHE A 154 -8.15 18.71 2.84
N GLY A 155 -9.37 18.34 3.24
CA GLY A 155 -10.13 18.97 4.31
C GLY A 155 -9.71 18.60 5.74
N GLY A 156 -8.63 17.83 5.89
CA GLY A 156 -8.13 17.32 7.16
C GLY A 156 -8.59 15.90 7.48
N THR A 157 -8.28 15.46 8.70
CA THR A 157 -8.56 14.13 9.24
C THR A 157 -9.87 14.13 10.01
N PHE A 158 -10.79 13.25 9.63
CA PHE A 158 -12.08 13.08 10.28
C PHE A 158 -12.14 11.78 11.08
N LEU A 159 -12.84 11.83 12.20
CA LEU A 159 -13.02 10.73 13.14
C LEU A 159 -14.51 10.41 13.29
N GLN A 160 -14.86 9.12 13.23
CA GLN A 160 -16.21 8.62 13.52
C GLN A 160 -16.13 7.24 14.19
N GLU A 161 -17.03 6.94 15.11
CA GLU A 161 -17.07 5.64 15.77
C GLU A 161 -17.58 4.54 14.83
N TYR A 162 -17.00 3.35 14.92
CA TYR A 162 -17.44 2.14 14.25
C TYR A 162 -18.00 1.14 15.26
N ASP A 163 -19.29 0.80 15.12
CA ASP A 163 -19.96 -0.21 15.93
C ASP A 163 -19.75 -1.58 15.29
N ALA A 164 -18.84 -2.39 15.85
CA ALA A 164 -18.50 -3.70 15.30
C ALA A 164 -19.65 -4.72 15.38
N GLN A 165 -20.63 -4.53 16.27
CA GLN A 165 -21.79 -5.41 16.37
C GLN A 165 -22.80 -5.10 15.27
N LYS A 166 -23.08 -3.81 15.04
CA LYS A 166 -23.98 -3.35 13.98
C LYS A 166 -23.33 -3.37 12.59
N LYS A 167 -22.01 -3.34 12.53
CA LYS A 167 -21.21 -3.24 11.30
C LYS A 167 -21.51 -1.97 10.52
N GLU A 168 -21.50 -0.84 11.23
CA GLU A 168 -21.74 0.47 10.63
C GLU A 168 -21.01 1.57 11.42
N LEU A 169 -20.83 2.73 10.78
CA LEU A 169 -20.39 3.93 11.46
C LEU A 169 -21.55 4.56 12.24
N VAL A 170 -21.29 4.99 13.47
CA VAL A 170 -22.29 5.54 14.38
C VAL A 170 -21.84 6.87 14.95
N GLY A 171 -22.81 7.65 15.44
CA GLY A 171 -22.53 8.90 16.12
C GLY A 171 -22.00 10.02 15.21
N PRO A 172 -21.55 11.13 15.81
CA PRO A 172 -21.11 12.32 15.07
C PRO A 172 -19.77 12.11 14.36
N VAL A 173 -19.59 12.86 13.28
CA VAL A 173 -18.34 12.97 12.52
C VAL A 173 -17.62 14.24 12.96
N LYS A 174 -16.34 14.16 13.36
CA LYS A 174 -15.55 15.33 13.81
C LYS A 174 -14.27 15.45 13.02
N ASN A 175 -13.95 16.67 12.57
CA ASN A 175 -12.61 16.99 12.08
C ASN A 175 -11.69 17.19 13.29
N ILE A 176 -10.66 16.35 13.42
CA ILE A 176 -9.77 16.35 14.58
C ILE A 176 -8.42 17.00 14.29
N PHE A 177 -8.05 17.14 13.01
CA PHE A 177 -6.75 17.66 12.61
C PHE A 177 -6.77 18.19 11.17
N LEU A 178 -6.46 19.47 10.98
CA LEU A 178 -6.44 20.11 9.65
C LEU A 178 -5.14 19.85 8.88
N GLY A 179 -4.09 19.37 9.54
CA GLY A 179 -2.75 19.32 8.97
C GLY A 179 -1.89 20.53 9.29
N THR A 180 -0.71 20.56 8.69
CA THR A 180 0.26 21.64 8.74
C THR A 180 0.23 22.49 7.46
N GLU A 181 1.12 23.47 7.36
CA GLU A 181 1.34 24.26 6.15
C GLU A 181 1.81 23.43 4.94
N ARG A 182 2.24 22.18 5.15
CA ARG A 182 2.59 21.25 4.06
C ARG A 182 1.39 20.91 3.17
N GLY A 183 0.17 20.95 3.72
CA GLY A 183 -1.05 20.58 3.01
C GLY A 183 -1.05 19.11 2.57
N CYS A 184 -2.02 18.74 1.73
CA CYS A 184 -2.20 17.36 1.26
C CYS A 184 -2.24 16.34 2.42
N THR A 185 -2.89 16.70 3.53
CA THR A 185 -2.91 15.90 4.76
C THR A 185 -3.79 14.67 4.59
N GLU A 186 -3.16 13.50 4.61
CA GLU A 186 -3.74 12.19 4.35
C GLU A 186 -3.12 11.11 5.26
N ALA A 187 -3.36 9.82 5.00
CA ALA A 187 -2.83 8.68 5.77
C ALA A 187 -2.97 8.76 7.31
N PRO A 188 -4.16 9.06 7.88
CA PRO A 188 -4.30 9.20 9.32
C PRO A 188 -4.22 7.85 10.05
N HIS A 189 -3.25 7.71 10.95
CA HIS A 189 -3.18 6.57 11.88
C HIS A 189 -3.10 7.04 13.33
N LEU A 190 -3.95 6.48 14.19
CA LEU A 190 -3.92 6.73 15.63
C LEU A 190 -3.17 5.64 16.38
N TYR A 191 -2.37 6.07 17.34
CA TYR A 191 -1.71 5.23 18.32
C TYR A 191 -1.99 5.79 19.71
N LYS A 192 -1.99 4.94 20.74
CA LYS A 192 -2.17 5.38 22.13
C LYS A 192 -0.98 4.97 22.97
N LYS A 193 -0.35 5.93 23.63
CA LYS A 193 0.81 5.70 24.48
C LYS A 193 0.82 6.68 25.65
N ASP A 194 1.07 6.17 26.85
CA ASP A 194 1.28 6.94 28.08
C ASP A 194 0.17 7.99 28.36
N GLY A 195 -1.08 7.67 28.03
CA GLY A 195 -2.24 8.55 28.23
C GLY A 195 -2.51 9.54 27.09
N PHE A 196 -1.72 9.52 26.02
CA PHE A 196 -1.88 10.37 24.84
C PHE A 196 -2.28 9.56 23.61
N TYR A 197 -3.05 10.20 22.73
CA TYR A 197 -3.31 9.77 21.36
C TYR A 197 -2.32 10.46 20.44
N TYR A 198 -1.59 9.69 19.64
CA TYR A 198 -0.67 10.17 18.63
C TYR A 198 -1.29 9.96 17.26
N LEU A 199 -1.48 11.05 16.52
CA LEU A 199 -1.95 11.05 15.14
C LEU A 199 -0.75 11.18 14.21
N MET A 200 -0.50 10.14 13.43
CA MET A 200 0.41 10.16 12.30
C MET A 200 -0.36 10.46 11.02
N THR A 201 0.16 11.35 10.17
CA THR A 201 -0.38 11.67 8.85
C THR A 201 0.72 11.73 7.81
N ALA A 202 0.37 11.54 6.54
CA ALA A 202 1.19 11.96 5.41
C ALA A 202 0.82 13.38 5.00
N GLU A 203 1.80 14.15 4.54
CA GLU A 203 1.57 15.52 4.02
C GLU A 203 2.50 15.83 2.84
N GLY A 204 2.21 16.92 2.12
CA GLY A 204 2.95 17.35 0.92
C GLY A 204 2.59 16.60 -0.36
N GLY A 205 1.77 15.54 -0.25
CA GLY A 205 1.38 14.65 -1.34
C GLY A 205 2.51 13.69 -1.73
N THR A 206 2.15 12.53 -2.30
CA THR A 206 3.07 11.40 -2.55
C THR A 206 4.19 11.63 -3.61
N SER A 207 4.51 12.88 -3.95
CA SER A 207 5.61 13.26 -4.84
C SER A 207 6.88 13.59 -4.04
N TYR A 208 7.74 14.46 -4.56
CA TYR A 208 9.02 14.82 -3.96
C TYR A 208 8.95 15.66 -2.68
N GLU A 209 7.77 16.16 -2.35
CA GLU A 209 7.47 16.98 -1.16
C GLU A 209 6.91 16.16 0.01
N HIS A 210 6.75 14.85 -0.21
CA HIS A 210 6.11 13.92 0.72
C HIS A 210 6.85 13.84 2.06
N CYS A 211 6.08 13.73 3.14
CA CYS A 211 6.63 13.59 4.49
C CYS A 211 5.68 12.82 5.43
N VAL A 212 6.20 12.42 6.60
CA VAL A 212 5.43 11.88 7.73
C VAL A 212 5.35 12.94 8.83
N THR A 213 4.13 13.33 9.21
CA THR A 213 3.84 14.29 10.27
C THR A 213 3.28 13.58 11.50
N ILE A 214 3.68 14.02 12.69
CA ILE A 214 3.12 13.55 13.97
C ILE A 214 2.46 14.71 14.72
N ALA A 215 1.30 14.42 15.31
CA ALA A 215 0.65 15.27 16.28
C ALA A 215 0.16 14.42 17.46
N ARG A 216 -0.16 15.03 18.60
CA ARG A 216 -0.74 14.29 19.74
C ARG A 216 -1.81 15.08 20.49
N SER A 217 -2.65 14.39 21.24
CA SER A 217 -3.65 14.98 22.13
C SER A 217 -3.90 14.07 23.33
N SER A 218 -4.40 14.62 24.44
CA SER A 218 -4.86 13.82 25.60
C SER A 218 -6.28 13.26 25.40
N THR A 219 -7.01 13.73 24.39
CA THR A 219 -8.33 13.24 24.01
C THR A 219 -8.35 12.80 22.54
N ILE A 220 -9.09 11.74 22.24
CA ILE A 220 -9.11 11.18 20.88
C ILE A 220 -9.61 12.18 19.84
N ASP A 221 -10.53 13.06 20.25
CA ASP A 221 -11.20 14.03 19.41
C ASP A 221 -10.54 15.43 19.41
N GLY A 222 -9.32 15.51 19.96
CA GLY A 222 -8.46 16.69 19.90
C GLY A 222 -8.81 17.81 20.88
N HIS A 223 -8.15 18.96 20.80
CA HIS A 223 -7.22 19.41 19.75
C HIS A 223 -5.87 18.67 19.75
N TYR A 224 -5.32 18.41 18.56
CA TYR A 224 -4.00 17.80 18.38
C TYR A 224 -2.92 18.89 18.23
N GLU A 225 -1.89 18.83 19.07
CA GLU A 225 -0.68 19.63 18.93
C GLU A 225 0.33 18.92 18.02
N THR A 226 0.95 19.64 17.10
CA THR A 226 1.95 19.08 16.17
C THR A 226 3.29 18.95 16.86
N MET A 227 4.02 17.85 16.58
CA MET A 227 5.38 17.64 17.06
C MET A 227 6.28 18.84 16.74
N PRO A 228 6.99 19.40 17.75
CA PRO A 228 7.97 20.44 17.52
C PRO A 228 9.02 20.00 16.50
N GLY A 229 9.24 20.83 15.48
CA GLY A 229 10.18 20.50 14.42
C GLY A 229 9.68 19.43 13.44
N ASN A 230 8.37 19.22 13.28
CA ASN A 230 7.80 18.45 12.17
C ASN A 230 8.41 18.83 10.80
N PRO A 231 8.35 17.94 9.79
CA PRO A 231 7.88 16.54 9.84
C PRO A 231 8.87 15.59 10.57
N LEU A 232 8.41 14.37 10.91
CA LEU A 232 9.22 13.27 11.46
C LEU A 232 10.16 12.66 10.42
N ILE A 233 9.63 12.36 9.22
CA ILE A 233 10.41 11.80 8.11
C ILE A 233 10.21 12.70 6.88
N ASP A 234 11.30 13.18 6.28
CA ASP A 234 11.29 14.04 5.09
C ASP A 234 12.65 13.97 4.37
N THR A 235 12.61 13.82 3.03
CA THR A 235 13.80 13.87 2.16
C THR A 235 13.74 15.02 1.17
N ARG A 236 12.74 15.90 1.24
CA ARG A 236 12.53 17.03 0.31
C ARG A 236 13.79 17.86 0.16
N ASP A 237 14.44 18.23 1.27
CA ASP A 237 15.58 19.15 1.25
C ASP A 237 16.91 18.46 0.86
N ASN A 238 16.86 17.17 0.47
CA ASN A 238 18.00 16.41 -0.02
C ASN A 238 17.68 15.74 -1.38
N PRO A 239 17.75 16.48 -2.51
CA PRO A 239 17.36 15.97 -3.84
C PRO A 239 18.19 14.79 -4.35
N LYS A 240 19.40 14.60 -3.82
CA LYS A 240 20.32 13.52 -4.18
C LYS A 240 20.18 12.30 -3.28
N HIS A 241 19.32 12.35 -2.27
CA HIS A 241 19.09 11.21 -1.39
C HIS A 241 18.57 10.02 -2.21
N PRO A 242 19.10 8.80 -2.01
CA PRO A 242 18.74 7.62 -2.81
C PRO A 242 17.28 7.17 -2.59
N LEU A 243 16.72 7.46 -1.41
CA LEU A 243 15.31 7.29 -1.10
C LEU A 243 14.63 8.66 -1.17
N GLN A 244 13.70 8.84 -2.10
CA GLN A 244 12.92 10.07 -2.26
C GLN A 244 11.46 9.81 -1.90
N LYS A 245 10.63 10.87 -1.85
CA LYS A 245 9.19 10.76 -1.64
C LYS A 245 8.82 10.05 -0.33
N THR A 246 9.66 10.14 0.70
CA THR A 246 9.47 9.44 1.98
C THR A 246 8.25 9.96 2.71
N GLY A 247 7.23 9.14 2.92
CA GLY A 247 5.99 9.55 3.56
C GLY A 247 5.03 8.39 3.73
N HIS A 248 3.77 8.66 4.08
CA HIS A 248 2.74 7.63 4.27
C HIS A 248 3.21 6.51 5.20
N GLY A 249 3.51 6.90 6.45
CA GLY A 249 4.09 6.03 7.45
C GLY A 249 3.06 5.28 8.29
N SER A 250 3.47 4.15 8.86
CA SER A 250 2.78 3.48 9.96
C SER A 250 3.79 2.96 10.99
N LEU A 251 3.46 3.04 12.27
CA LEU A 251 4.35 2.75 13.40
C LEU A 251 4.14 1.33 13.91
N VAL A 252 5.24 0.64 14.24
CA VAL A 252 5.23 -0.61 15.00
C VAL A 252 6.20 -0.54 16.18
N GLU A 253 5.77 -1.06 17.32
CA GLU A 253 6.63 -1.39 18.45
C GLU A 253 6.90 -2.91 18.43
N VAL A 254 8.17 -3.26 18.43
CA VAL A 254 8.69 -4.63 18.33
C VAL A 254 8.73 -5.28 19.71
N SER A 255 8.72 -6.61 19.78
CA SER A 255 8.75 -7.36 21.04
C SER A 255 10.00 -7.12 21.91
N ASP A 256 11.10 -6.63 21.34
CA ASP A 256 12.30 -6.21 22.07
C ASP A 256 12.24 -4.75 22.57
N GLY A 257 11.14 -4.03 22.31
CA GLY A 257 10.93 -2.63 22.67
C GLY A 257 11.45 -1.61 21.66
N SER A 258 12.13 -2.05 20.59
CA SER A 258 12.52 -1.15 19.50
C SER A 258 11.29 -0.69 18.70
N CYS A 259 11.36 0.51 18.11
CA CYS A 259 10.27 1.09 17.35
C CYS A 259 10.69 1.40 15.92
N TYR A 260 9.79 1.17 14.98
CA TYR A 260 10.02 1.46 13.57
C TYR A 260 8.80 2.09 12.90
N VAL A 261 9.06 2.97 11.94
CA VAL A 261 8.05 3.47 11.01
C VAL A 261 8.28 2.82 9.65
N ALA A 262 7.34 1.99 9.21
CA ALA A 262 7.26 1.57 7.82
C ALA A 262 6.71 2.73 7.00
N HIS A 263 7.33 3.09 5.88
CA HIS A 263 6.90 4.22 5.05
C HIS A 263 7.22 3.95 3.59
N LEU A 264 6.53 4.61 2.67
CA LEU A 264 6.87 4.48 1.26
C LEU A 264 8.09 5.34 0.89
N ALA A 265 8.78 4.99 -0.19
CA ALA A 265 9.78 5.80 -0.86
C ALA A 265 9.82 5.50 -2.37
N GLY A 266 10.32 6.42 -3.17
CA GLY A 266 10.67 6.19 -4.57
C GLY A 266 12.18 6.24 -4.77
N ARG A 267 12.72 5.36 -5.63
CA ARG A 267 14.11 5.43 -6.11
C ARG A 267 14.12 5.94 -7.55
N PRO A 268 14.43 7.23 -7.78
CA PRO A 268 14.43 7.78 -9.13
C PRO A 268 15.70 7.43 -9.90
N LEU A 269 15.60 7.32 -11.23
CA LEU A 269 16.76 7.08 -12.11
C LEU A 269 17.73 8.26 -12.17
N THR A 270 17.22 9.47 -11.94
CA THR A 270 17.97 10.73 -11.95
C THR A 270 17.54 11.58 -10.76
N GLU A 271 18.25 12.69 -10.48
CA GLU A 271 17.83 13.65 -9.46
C GLU A 271 16.38 14.09 -9.71
N ARG A 272 15.49 13.82 -8.74
CA ARG A 272 14.03 14.00 -8.84
C ARG A 272 13.36 13.48 -10.13
N GLY A 273 13.90 12.40 -10.71
CA GLY A 273 13.46 11.83 -11.99
C GLY A 273 12.25 10.90 -11.95
N SER A 274 12.16 9.99 -12.93
CA SER A 274 11.14 8.94 -12.93
C SER A 274 11.55 7.78 -12.03
N CYS A 275 10.58 7.18 -11.34
CA CYS A 275 10.77 5.99 -10.51
C CYS A 275 10.12 4.80 -11.22
N PRO A 276 10.82 4.07 -12.11
CA PRO A 276 10.24 2.97 -12.89
C PRO A 276 9.77 1.79 -12.02
N LEU A 277 10.31 1.68 -10.80
CA LEU A 277 9.92 0.69 -9.80
C LEU A 277 8.67 1.11 -9.00
N GLY A 278 8.14 2.31 -9.25
CA GLY A 278 7.02 2.88 -8.51
C GLY A 278 7.41 3.41 -7.13
N ARG A 279 6.51 3.24 -6.17
CA ARG A 279 6.71 3.52 -4.73
C ARG A 279 6.92 2.18 -4.03
N GLU A 280 7.98 2.08 -3.26
CA GLU A 280 8.48 0.89 -2.58
C GLU A 280 8.33 1.08 -1.06
N THR A 281 8.35 0.00 -0.26
CA THR A 281 8.25 0.11 1.21
C THR A 281 9.64 0.10 1.83
N CYS A 282 9.90 1.07 2.69
CA CYS A 282 11.08 1.21 3.52
C CYS A 282 10.70 1.17 5.02
N MET A 283 11.71 1.03 5.86
CA MET A 283 11.59 1.06 7.31
C MET A 283 12.57 2.08 7.88
N THR A 284 12.17 2.87 8.87
CA THR A 284 13.06 3.79 9.60
C THR A 284 12.95 3.50 11.11
N LYS A 285 14.09 3.31 11.78
CA LYS A 285 14.13 3.14 13.23
C LYS A 285 13.84 4.47 13.91
N VAL A 286 12.91 4.46 14.86
CA VAL A 286 12.50 5.63 15.64
C VAL A 286 12.57 5.30 17.13
N GLU A 287 12.60 6.33 17.95
CA GLU A 287 12.50 6.17 19.39
C GLU A 287 11.62 7.26 20.01
N TRP A 288 11.04 6.93 21.15
CA TRP A 288 10.29 7.86 21.98
C TRP A 288 11.28 8.69 22.82
N HIS A 289 11.23 10.00 22.66
CA HIS A 289 12.08 10.95 23.38
C HIS A 289 11.21 12.02 24.05
N ILE A 290 11.45 12.30 25.33
CA ILE A 290 10.79 13.40 26.06
C ILE A 290 11.73 14.60 26.03
N PRO A 291 11.41 15.68 25.29
CA PRO A 291 12.18 16.91 25.34
C PRO A 291 12.11 17.57 26.72
N ASP A 292 13.13 18.33 27.08
CA ASP A 292 13.17 19.07 28.35
C ASP A 292 11.94 19.99 28.49
N GLY A 293 11.21 19.83 29.58
CA GLY A 293 10.01 20.62 29.89
C GLY A 293 8.72 20.08 29.27
N ASP A 294 8.75 18.97 28.53
CA ASP A 294 7.57 18.33 27.98
C ASP A 294 6.99 17.25 28.92
N VAL A 295 5.69 16.99 28.81
CA VAL A 295 4.94 16.05 29.69
C VAL A 295 4.74 14.67 29.08
N ALA A 296 5.06 14.51 27.80
CA ALA A 296 4.92 13.26 27.05
C ALA A 296 6.01 13.14 25.98
N PRO A 297 6.31 11.91 25.51
CA PRO A 297 7.32 11.73 24.48
C PRO A 297 6.84 12.16 23.10
N TRP A 298 7.81 12.43 22.22
CA TRP A 298 7.66 12.53 20.77
C TRP A 298 8.48 11.45 20.10
N LEU A 299 8.10 11.07 18.88
CA LEU A 299 8.94 10.23 18.04
C LEU A 299 10.10 11.05 17.49
N ARG A 300 11.29 10.45 17.43
CA ARG A 300 12.41 10.95 16.64
C ARG A 300 13.03 9.81 15.85
N VAL A 301 13.59 10.10 14.69
CA VAL A 301 14.42 9.13 13.95
C VAL A 301 15.68 8.86 14.76
N VAL A 302 16.06 7.59 14.90
CA VAL A 302 17.33 7.22 15.56
C VAL A 302 18.49 7.61 14.65
N GLY A 303 19.43 8.37 15.19
CA GLY A 303 20.50 9.02 14.42
C GLY A 303 20.24 10.53 14.28
N ASP A 304 20.84 11.16 13.28
CA ASP A 304 20.73 12.60 13.05
C ASP A 304 19.72 12.94 11.96
N GLY A 305 18.74 13.78 12.28
CA GLY A 305 17.85 14.42 11.31
C GLY A 305 16.51 13.72 11.09
N LYS A 306 16.00 13.82 9.86
CA LYS A 306 14.64 13.39 9.44
C LYS A 306 14.66 12.43 8.25
N THR A 307 15.85 12.00 7.82
CA THR A 307 16.03 11.27 6.58
C THR A 307 16.04 9.77 6.84
N ALA A 308 15.20 9.03 6.11
CA ALA A 308 15.26 7.56 6.09
C ALA A 308 16.62 7.09 5.56
N SER A 309 17.20 6.05 6.15
CA SER A 309 18.51 5.52 5.72
C SER A 309 18.38 4.28 4.83
N LEU A 310 19.36 4.03 3.97
CA LEU A 310 19.41 2.78 3.19
C LEU A 310 19.69 1.56 4.07
N GLU A 311 20.51 1.74 5.10
CA GLU A 311 20.80 0.74 6.10
C GLU A 311 20.23 1.23 7.43
N VAL A 312 19.45 0.37 8.07
CA VAL A 312 18.81 0.66 9.36
C VAL A 312 19.18 -0.45 10.32
N GLU A 313 19.53 -0.08 11.54
CA GLU A 313 19.77 -1.05 12.61
C GLU A 313 18.49 -1.88 12.84
N GLY A 314 18.58 -3.19 12.61
CA GLY A 314 17.48 -4.12 12.82
C GLY A 314 17.22 -4.40 14.31
N PRO A 315 16.09 -5.04 14.63
CA PRO A 315 15.76 -5.35 16.02
C PRO A 315 16.69 -6.45 16.56
N ALA A 316 16.74 -6.59 17.88
CA ALA A 316 17.44 -7.66 18.59
C ALA A 316 16.65 -8.98 18.54
N LEU A 317 16.19 -9.36 17.36
CA LEU A 317 15.49 -10.62 17.08
C LEU A 317 16.39 -11.58 16.29
N PRO A 318 16.22 -12.91 16.44
CA PRO A 318 16.87 -13.87 15.56
C PRO A 318 16.43 -13.66 14.12
N GLU A 319 17.37 -13.72 13.17
CA GLU A 319 17.02 -13.70 11.75
C GLU A 319 16.23 -14.95 11.36
N VAL A 320 15.18 -14.74 10.58
CA VAL A 320 14.30 -15.79 10.05
C VAL A 320 14.30 -15.69 8.53
N PRO A 321 15.23 -16.37 7.84
CA PRO A 321 15.29 -16.38 6.39
C PRO A 321 13.96 -16.87 5.78
N VAL A 322 13.56 -16.25 4.67
CA VAL A 322 12.40 -16.65 3.88
C VAL A 322 12.85 -17.25 2.56
N GLU A 323 12.12 -18.24 2.07
CA GLU A 323 12.41 -18.82 0.76
C GLU A 323 12.12 -17.79 -0.34
N PRO A 324 13.08 -17.53 -1.25
CA PRO A 324 12.86 -16.58 -2.33
C PRO A 324 11.83 -17.14 -3.33
N ILE A 325 11.01 -16.25 -3.89
CA ILE A 325 10.12 -16.62 -4.99
C ILE A 325 10.98 -17.10 -6.19
N PRO A 326 10.70 -18.29 -6.76
CA PRO A 326 11.46 -18.81 -7.89
C PRO A 326 11.55 -17.81 -9.04
N ALA A 327 12.75 -17.72 -9.64
CA ALA A 327 13.00 -16.84 -10.78
C ALA A 327 12.31 -17.35 -12.07
N ARG A 328 12.03 -18.65 -12.14
CA ARG A 328 11.36 -19.33 -13.25
C ARG A 328 10.15 -20.08 -12.71
N ASP A 329 9.06 -20.02 -13.46
CA ASP A 329 7.85 -20.81 -13.23
C ASP A 329 7.58 -21.68 -14.46
N GLU A 330 7.47 -22.99 -14.25
CA GLU A 330 7.17 -23.97 -15.31
C GLU A 330 5.66 -24.27 -15.38
N PHE A 331 4.86 -23.69 -14.49
CA PHE A 331 3.42 -23.89 -14.37
C PHE A 331 2.99 -25.35 -14.10
N ASP A 332 3.88 -26.16 -13.52
CA ASP A 332 3.64 -27.59 -13.23
C ASP A 332 2.64 -27.81 -12.09
N ASP A 333 2.64 -26.93 -11.08
CA ASP A 333 1.81 -27.03 -9.87
C ASP A 333 0.33 -26.74 -10.11
N ARG A 334 -0.02 -26.21 -11.30
CA ARG A 334 -1.39 -25.88 -11.73
C ARG A 334 -2.13 -24.92 -10.79
N THR A 335 -1.39 -24.15 -10.00
CA THR A 335 -1.87 -23.07 -9.14
C THR A 335 -1.27 -21.76 -9.62
N MET A 336 -2.06 -20.68 -9.62
CA MET A 336 -1.54 -19.37 -10.00
C MET A 336 -0.49 -18.92 -8.97
N PRO A 337 0.76 -18.63 -9.40
CA PRO A 337 1.79 -18.17 -8.49
C PRO A 337 1.39 -16.87 -7.80
N LEU A 338 1.70 -16.74 -6.50
CA LEU A 338 1.25 -15.61 -5.70
C LEU A 338 1.74 -14.28 -6.27
N ASN A 339 2.95 -14.22 -6.80
CA ASN A 339 3.57 -13.01 -7.34
C ASN A 339 2.98 -12.55 -8.69
N LEU A 340 2.11 -13.34 -9.32
CA LEU A 340 1.38 -12.93 -10.51
C LEU A 340 0.10 -12.16 -10.15
N SER A 341 -0.19 -11.16 -10.96
CA SER A 341 -1.38 -10.32 -10.87
C SER A 341 -2.00 -10.16 -12.25
N SER A 342 -3.30 -9.90 -12.27
CA SER A 342 -4.05 -9.51 -13.47
C SER A 342 -4.59 -8.11 -13.31
N LEU A 343 -5.01 -7.49 -14.42
CA LEU A 343 -5.67 -6.19 -14.37
C LEU A 343 -7.15 -6.37 -14.09
N ARG A 344 -7.60 -5.81 -12.96
CA ARG A 344 -9.00 -5.57 -12.55
C ARG A 344 -9.92 -6.78 -12.34
N ARG A 345 -9.71 -7.91 -12.99
CA ARG A 345 -10.59 -9.07 -12.95
C ARG A 345 -9.93 -10.28 -12.32
N ALA A 346 -10.72 -11.13 -11.68
CA ALA A 346 -10.21 -12.35 -11.08
C ALA A 346 -9.67 -13.36 -12.11
N PHE A 347 -8.69 -14.15 -11.70
CA PHE A 347 -8.27 -15.32 -12.47
C PHE A 347 -9.43 -16.29 -12.62
N ASN A 348 -9.75 -16.65 -13.86
CA ASN A 348 -10.82 -17.58 -14.18
C ASN A 348 -10.35 -18.54 -15.28
N PRO A 349 -10.62 -19.86 -15.17
CA PRO A 349 -10.29 -20.84 -16.19
C PRO A 349 -10.82 -20.55 -17.61
N SER A 350 -11.82 -19.66 -17.74
CA SER A 350 -12.35 -19.20 -19.02
C SER A 350 -11.38 -18.31 -19.80
N TRP A 351 -10.37 -17.73 -19.14
CA TRP A 351 -9.40 -16.85 -19.79
C TRP A 351 -7.95 -17.06 -19.35
N ALA A 352 -7.70 -17.57 -18.14
CA ALA A 352 -6.39 -17.94 -17.62
C ALA A 352 -6.45 -19.35 -17.03
N ASN A 353 -5.84 -20.32 -17.74
CA ASN A 353 -6.03 -21.74 -17.47
C ASN A 353 -4.69 -22.48 -17.36
N LEU A 354 -4.48 -23.13 -16.21
CA LEU A 354 -3.28 -23.92 -15.90
C LEU A 354 -3.52 -25.45 -15.98
N ARG A 355 -4.72 -25.87 -16.42
CA ARG A 355 -5.16 -27.28 -16.35
C ARG A 355 -5.37 -27.92 -17.71
N GLU A 356 -5.74 -27.13 -18.71
CA GLU A 356 -6.09 -27.62 -20.04
C GLU A 356 -4.89 -28.16 -20.82
N ARG A 357 -3.72 -27.54 -20.63
CA ARG A 357 -2.43 -28.03 -21.14
C ARG A 357 -1.44 -28.05 -19.98
N PRO A 358 -1.08 -29.23 -19.44
CA PRO A 358 -0.11 -29.34 -18.36
C PRO A 358 1.21 -28.63 -18.69
N SER A 359 1.83 -27.98 -17.70
CA SER A 359 3.08 -27.22 -17.84
C SER A 359 2.96 -25.98 -18.74
N PHE A 360 1.75 -25.44 -18.90
CA PHE A 360 1.48 -24.19 -19.62
C PHE A 360 0.46 -23.34 -18.86
N LEU A 361 0.69 -22.03 -18.84
CA LEU A 361 -0.36 -21.03 -18.59
C LEU A 361 -1.01 -20.66 -19.93
N ARG A 362 -2.22 -21.17 -20.18
CA ARG A 362 -3.01 -20.80 -21.36
C ARG A 362 -3.78 -19.52 -21.08
N LEU A 363 -3.60 -18.52 -21.94
CA LEU A 363 -4.40 -17.30 -21.97
C LEU A 363 -5.31 -17.33 -23.20
N TYR A 364 -6.61 -17.13 -23.01
CA TYR A 364 -7.55 -16.90 -24.11
C TYR A 364 -7.58 -15.41 -24.44
N GLY A 365 -7.56 -15.07 -25.74
CA GLY A 365 -7.56 -13.68 -26.21
C GLY A 365 -8.64 -12.83 -25.53
N GLY A 366 -8.24 -11.64 -25.09
CA GLY A 366 -9.11 -10.66 -24.47
C GLY A 366 -9.09 -9.34 -25.22
N GLU A 367 -9.42 -8.25 -24.53
CA GLU A 367 -9.33 -6.91 -25.09
C GLU A 367 -7.87 -6.41 -25.12
N SER A 368 -7.62 -5.33 -25.86
CA SER A 368 -6.28 -4.76 -26.03
C SER A 368 -5.67 -4.24 -24.71
N PRO A 369 -4.34 -4.03 -24.64
CA PRO A 369 -3.69 -3.44 -23.47
C PRO A 369 -4.22 -2.05 -23.05
N SER A 370 -4.96 -1.37 -23.93
CA SER A 370 -5.58 -0.07 -23.64
C SER A 370 -6.97 -0.18 -22.97
N SER A 371 -7.52 -1.39 -22.82
CA SER A 371 -8.83 -1.56 -22.20
C SER A 371 -8.77 -1.54 -20.67
N LYS A 372 -9.81 -1.01 -20.03
CA LYS A 372 -10.00 -1.06 -18.57
C LYS A 372 -10.93 -2.20 -18.13
N PHE A 373 -11.27 -3.13 -19.04
CA PHE A 373 -12.23 -4.20 -18.79
C PHE A 373 -11.57 -5.58 -18.90
N ASN A 374 -11.65 -6.26 -20.05
CA ASN A 374 -11.38 -7.70 -20.16
C ASN A 374 -10.01 -8.02 -20.76
N GLN A 375 -8.94 -7.47 -20.19
CA GLN A 375 -7.58 -7.82 -20.62
C GLN A 375 -7.17 -9.24 -20.20
N SER A 376 -6.60 -9.99 -21.12
CA SER A 376 -5.92 -11.26 -20.83
C SER A 376 -4.44 -11.02 -20.57
N LEU A 377 -4.15 -10.24 -19.52
CA LEU A 377 -2.81 -9.88 -19.08
C LEU A 377 -2.55 -10.45 -17.69
N ILE A 378 -1.45 -11.20 -17.57
CA ILE A 378 -0.89 -11.65 -16.30
C ILE A 378 0.54 -11.15 -16.22
N ALA A 379 0.88 -10.46 -15.13
CA ALA A 379 2.19 -9.84 -14.95
C ALA A 379 2.68 -9.95 -13.50
N ARG A 380 3.98 -9.71 -13.30
CA ARG A 380 4.62 -9.51 -12.00
C ARG A 380 5.26 -8.14 -11.93
N ARG A 381 5.51 -7.68 -10.71
CA ARG A 381 6.22 -6.41 -10.44
C ARG A 381 7.67 -6.47 -10.92
N VAL A 382 8.16 -5.33 -11.40
CA VAL A 382 9.58 -5.05 -11.58
C VAL A 382 10.14 -4.59 -10.23
N THR A 383 11.15 -5.28 -9.71
CA THR A 383 11.71 -5.05 -8.37
C THR A 383 13.13 -4.51 -8.39
N ASP A 384 13.81 -4.59 -9.53
CA ASP A 384 15.22 -4.23 -9.64
C ASP A 384 15.46 -3.44 -10.93
N PHE A 385 16.39 -2.48 -10.89
CA PHE A 385 16.73 -1.64 -12.04
C PHE A 385 17.40 -2.41 -13.18
N SER A 386 18.00 -3.55 -12.87
CA SER A 386 18.61 -4.46 -13.83
C SER A 386 18.00 -5.83 -13.62
N MET A 387 17.25 -6.31 -14.62
CA MET A 387 16.64 -7.62 -14.60
C MET A 387 16.49 -8.19 -16.02
N ARG A 388 16.27 -9.49 -16.10
CA ARG A 388 15.90 -10.21 -17.33
C ARG A 388 14.53 -10.86 -17.12
N ALA A 389 13.63 -10.68 -18.08
CA ALA A 389 12.38 -11.41 -18.17
C ALA A 389 12.37 -12.22 -19.47
N GLU A 390 11.88 -13.45 -19.41
CA GLU A 390 11.75 -14.35 -20.55
C GLU A 390 10.45 -15.14 -20.43
N THR A 391 9.87 -15.46 -21.57
CA THR A 391 8.75 -16.40 -21.69
C THR A 391 8.86 -17.14 -23.02
N CYS A 392 8.25 -18.32 -23.11
CA CYS A 392 8.10 -19.06 -24.35
C CYS A 392 6.60 -19.16 -24.67
N VAL A 393 6.22 -18.76 -25.88
CA VAL A 393 4.82 -18.67 -26.30
C VAL A 393 4.59 -19.59 -27.49
N ASP A 394 3.59 -20.46 -27.36
CA ASP A 394 3.06 -21.29 -28.45
C ASP A 394 1.73 -20.68 -28.91
N PHE A 395 1.75 -20.01 -30.07
CA PHE A 395 0.64 -19.22 -30.59
C PHE A 395 0.65 -19.21 -32.13
N THR A 396 -0.52 -19.39 -32.74
CA THR A 396 -0.71 -19.39 -34.20
C THR A 396 -1.85 -18.43 -34.52
N PRO A 397 -1.56 -17.15 -34.76
CA PRO A 397 -2.59 -16.18 -35.12
C PRO A 397 -3.07 -16.41 -36.56
N GLU A 398 -4.38 -16.28 -36.79
CA GLU A 398 -5.00 -16.33 -38.13
C GLU A 398 -5.27 -14.94 -38.69
N THR A 399 -5.28 -13.91 -37.83
CA THR A 399 -5.56 -12.52 -38.22
C THR A 399 -4.66 -11.53 -37.50
N SER A 400 -4.48 -10.34 -38.07
CA SER A 400 -3.71 -9.25 -37.47
C SER A 400 -4.31 -8.71 -36.16
N GLN A 401 -5.53 -9.13 -35.79
CA GLN A 401 -6.19 -8.78 -34.54
C GLN A 401 -5.78 -9.69 -33.37
N GLU A 402 -5.06 -10.77 -33.63
CA GLU A 402 -4.67 -11.78 -32.66
C GLU A 402 -3.19 -11.61 -32.30
N MET A 403 -2.92 -11.28 -31.03
CA MET A 403 -1.57 -10.99 -30.56
C MET A 403 -1.29 -11.68 -29.23
N ALA A 404 -0.10 -12.26 -29.08
CA ALA A 404 0.38 -12.84 -27.82
C ALA A 404 1.89 -12.61 -27.65
N GLY A 405 2.36 -12.32 -26.44
CA GLY A 405 3.78 -12.12 -26.19
C GLY A 405 4.13 -11.52 -24.84
N LEU A 406 5.32 -10.93 -24.74
CA LEU A 406 5.90 -10.37 -23.52
C LEU A 406 5.71 -8.85 -23.46
N ILE A 407 5.14 -8.35 -22.36
CA ILE A 407 4.81 -6.93 -22.17
C ILE A 407 5.50 -6.34 -20.94
N TRP A 408 6.03 -5.13 -21.10
CA TRP A 408 6.37 -4.22 -20.00
C TRP A 408 5.25 -3.20 -19.89
N TYR A 409 4.50 -3.24 -18.80
CA TYR A 409 3.25 -2.51 -18.65
C TYR A 409 3.28 -1.59 -17.42
N TYR A 410 2.98 -0.32 -17.61
CA TYR A 410 2.70 0.61 -16.51
C TYR A 410 1.19 0.82 -16.36
N ASN A 411 0.52 1.28 -17.43
CA ASN A 411 -0.93 1.50 -17.47
C ASN A 411 -1.46 1.42 -18.91
N THR A 412 -2.76 1.71 -19.13
CA THR A 412 -3.42 1.52 -20.44
C THR A 412 -2.89 2.42 -21.56
N THR A 413 -2.04 3.38 -21.22
CA THR A 413 -1.45 4.37 -22.13
C THR A 413 0.07 4.29 -22.21
N LEU A 414 0.72 3.47 -21.37
CA LEU A 414 2.18 3.41 -21.24
C LEU A 414 2.65 1.96 -21.08
N PHE A 415 3.08 1.36 -22.18
CA PHE A 415 3.61 0.00 -22.23
C PHE A 415 4.50 -0.22 -23.46
N HIS A 416 5.33 -1.26 -23.41
CA HIS A 416 6.06 -1.82 -24.54
C HIS A 416 5.71 -3.31 -24.69
N TRP A 417 5.36 -3.75 -25.89
CA TRP A 417 4.90 -5.13 -26.14
C TRP A 417 5.67 -5.76 -27.30
N LEU A 418 6.36 -6.86 -27.03
CA LEU A 418 6.91 -7.77 -28.04
C LEU A 418 5.92 -8.91 -28.24
N TYR A 419 5.39 -9.08 -29.44
CA TYR A 419 4.31 -10.03 -29.72
C TYR A 419 4.49 -10.78 -31.04
N ILE A 420 3.84 -11.94 -31.09
CA ILE A 420 3.55 -12.70 -32.30
C ILE A 420 2.17 -12.24 -32.80
N SER A 421 2.05 -11.98 -34.10
CA SER A 421 0.80 -11.62 -34.80
C SER A 421 0.84 -12.18 -36.23
N HIS A 422 -0.23 -11.99 -36.98
CA HIS A 422 -0.32 -12.36 -38.39
C HIS A 422 -0.16 -11.13 -39.30
N ASP A 423 0.58 -11.30 -40.38
CA ASP A 423 0.67 -10.33 -41.49
C ASP A 423 0.20 -11.01 -42.77
N GLU A 424 -0.71 -10.37 -43.51
CA GLU A 424 -1.38 -11.00 -44.65
C GLU A 424 -0.43 -11.34 -45.81
N LYS A 425 0.80 -10.82 -45.81
CA LYS A 425 1.82 -11.08 -46.84
C LYS A 425 2.95 -11.96 -46.34
N LEU A 426 3.39 -11.78 -45.10
CA LEU A 426 4.54 -12.48 -44.53
C LEU A 426 4.16 -13.83 -43.90
N GLY A 427 2.89 -14.00 -43.50
CA GLY A 427 2.40 -15.19 -42.79
C GLY A 427 2.49 -15.00 -41.29
#